data_AF-A0A3C0ZCS0-F1
#
_entry.id   AF-A0A3C0ZCS0-F1
#
_cell.length_a   1.000
_cell.length_b   1.000
_cell.length_c   1.000
_cell.angle_alpha   90.00
_cell.angle_beta   90.00
_cell.angle_gamma   90.00
#
_symmetry.space_group_name_H-M   'P 1'
#
loop_
_entity.id
_entity.type
_entity.pdbx_description
1 polymer ?
#
loop_
_entity_poly.entity_id
_entity_poly.type
_entity_poly.pdbx_seq_one_letter_code
_entity_poly.pdbx_strand_id
1 'polypeptide(L)'
;MSPCNTTSSIWANEWPRKPDIVMEGGNQAIQQGAVLSPDSLQLLSTSCGKTLNMLTAFGDTSAATALASRFAAQLYIQYPHFRPETIRALMVHSANWTPAMLGNRNLGDLSFGQKVKLIQTVGYGVPNLQRAVHSASNSLTLICEAELKPYKYEESRVKTDQFHLYNLPWPVEALAELYNTPVQLTVTLSYFVEPNPGNKRYAKANNYMSHALRFKMNDTNESPDAFAGRISAEMREDDYQNEGRERNWKLGEDLRNKGSIHKDIWEGNAADLATRNILAIYPTTGWWKTRRKLERYNKTIRYSLIISISSPNSDIDIYTPVKNLIETKVAIPVEIRV
;
A
#
# COMPACT_ATOMS: atom_id res chain seq x y z
N MET A 1 -10.16 0.16 21.05
CA MET A 1 -9.24 -0.96 20.74
C MET A 1 -9.16 -1.85 21.95
N SER A 2 -9.04 -3.17 21.76
CA SER A 2 -8.78 -4.11 22.85
C SER A 2 -7.46 -3.76 23.56
N PRO A 3 -7.40 -3.85 24.90
CA PRO A 3 -6.20 -3.57 25.70
C PRO A 3 -5.07 -4.60 25.49
N CYS A 4 -5.34 -5.68 24.76
CA CYS A 4 -4.39 -6.77 24.53
C CYS A 4 -3.55 -6.58 23.25
N ASN A 5 -3.58 -5.41 22.61
CA ASN A 5 -2.85 -5.18 21.38
C ASN A 5 -1.47 -4.54 21.60
N THR A 6 -0.51 -4.95 20.79
CA THR A 6 0.80 -4.29 20.68
C THR A 6 0.83 -3.47 19.40
N THR A 7 0.86 -2.15 19.55
CA THR A 7 0.95 -1.23 18.42
C THR A 7 2.33 -0.61 18.33
N SER A 8 2.64 -0.01 17.18
CA SER A 8 3.88 0.78 17.02
C SER A 8 3.81 2.15 17.69
N SER A 9 2.79 2.44 18.51
CA SER A 9 2.58 3.76 19.13
C SER A 9 3.72 4.17 20.06
N ILE A 10 4.44 3.20 20.63
CA ILE A 10 5.62 3.43 21.48
C ILE A 10 6.95 3.34 20.72
N TRP A 11 6.91 3.06 19.41
CA TRP A 11 8.13 2.94 18.59
C TRP A 11 8.60 4.32 18.15
N ALA A 12 9.92 4.47 18.03
CA ALA A 12 10.50 5.68 17.47
C ALA A 12 10.11 5.87 15.99
N ASN A 13 10.03 7.12 15.53
CA ASN A 13 9.43 7.48 14.23
C ASN A 13 10.18 6.91 13.02
N GLU A 14 11.43 6.46 13.16
CA GLU A 14 12.18 5.78 12.12
C GLU A 14 11.63 4.39 11.78
N TRP A 15 10.94 3.74 12.72
CA TRP A 15 10.44 2.37 12.55
C TRP A 15 9.14 2.30 11.73
N PRO A 16 8.82 1.13 11.15
CA PRO A 16 7.54 0.91 10.47
C PRO A 16 6.36 1.17 11.40
N ARG A 17 5.28 1.73 10.85
CA ARG A 17 4.01 1.88 11.60
C ARG A 17 3.20 0.59 11.47
N LYS A 18 2.74 0.05 12.59
CA LYS A 18 2.02 -1.22 12.70
C LYS A 18 0.86 -1.10 13.69
N PRO A 19 -0.26 -1.81 13.46
CA PRO A 19 -0.45 -2.91 12.48
C PRO A 19 -0.68 -2.41 11.03
N ASP A 20 -0.76 -3.33 10.06
CA ASP A 20 -1.12 -2.97 8.67
C ASP A 20 -2.63 -2.81 8.50
N ILE A 21 -3.41 -3.68 9.14
CA ILE A 21 -4.88 -3.70 9.16
C ILE A 21 -5.36 -4.12 10.55
N VAL A 22 -6.66 -3.94 10.80
CA VAL A 22 -7.33 -4.46 11.99
C VAL A 22 -8.60 -5.23 11.59
N MET A 23 -8.98 -6.22 12.40
CA MET A 23 -10.20 -7.01 12.25
C MET A 23 -10.97 -7.01 13.57
N GLU A 24 -12.29 -7.19 13.52
CA GLU A 24 -13.15 -7.28 14.71
C GLU A 24 -12.97 -8.65 15.37
N GLY A 25 -12.05 -8.73 16.33
CA GLY A 25 -11.75 -9.95 17.10
C GLY A 25 -12.60 -10.14 18.34
N GLY A 26 -13.69 -9.38 18.51
CA GLY A 26 -14.47 -9.33 19.74
C GLY A 26 -14.17 -8.11 20.60
N ASN A 27 -14.98 -7.92 21.64
CA ASN A 27 -14.98 -6.76 22.53
C ASN A 27 -14.93 -7.15 24.01
N GLN A 28 -14.70 -6.12 24.83
CA GLN A 28 -14.74 -6.18 26.28
C GLN A 28 -15.85 -5.27 26.80
N ALA A 29 -16.41 -5.64 27.94
CA ALA A 29 -17.39 -4.82 28.66
C ALA A 29 -16.70 -4.00 29.75
N ILE A 30 -17.26 -2.84 30.05
CA ILE A 30 -16.87 -2.04 31.22
C ILE A 30 -18.05 -2.06 32.18
N GLN A 31 -17.85 -2.60 33.39
CA GLN A 31 -18.84 -2.62 34.45
C GLN A 31 -18.22 -2.09 35.74
N GLN A 32 -18.78 -1.01 36.29
CA GLN A 32 -18.31 -0.39 37.54
C GLN A 32 -16.79 -0.07 37.54
N GLY A 33 -16.25 0.34 36.39
CA GLY A 33 -14.83 0.67 36.24
C GLY A 33 -13.90 -0.55 36.04
N ALA A 34 -14.41 -1.78 36.15
CA ALA A 34 -13.68 -2.99 35.81
C ALA A 34 -13.88 -3.36 34.33
N VAL A 35 -12.81 -3.86 33.71
CA VAL A 35 -12.83 -4.42 32.35
C VAL A 35 -13.16 -5.91 32.45
N LEU A 36 -14.22 -6.33 31.78
CA LEU A 36 -14.70 -7.71 31.73
C LEU A 36 -14.61 -8.24 30.30
N SER A 37 -14.38 -9.54 30.17
CA SER A 37 -14.33 -10.24 28.87
C SER A 37 -15.41 -11.32 28.81
N PRO A 38 -16.70 -10.94 28.74
CA PRO A 38 -17.78 -11.92 28.65
C PRO A 38 -17.73 -12.64 27.29
N ASP A 39 -17.96 -13.95 27.29
CA ASP A 39 -17.97 -14.79 26.09
C ASP A 39 -18.93 -14.26 25.01
N SER A 40 -20.04 -13.62 25.41
CA SER A 40 -21.02 -13.03 24.49
C SER A 40 -20.48 -11.87 23.63
N LEU A 41 -19.33 -11.31 23.99
CA LEU A 41 -18.64 -10.28 23.21
C LEU A 41 -17.44 -10.83 22.42
N GLN A 42 -17.16 -12.14 22.49
CA GLN A 42 -16.08 -12.78 21.76
C GLN A 42 -16.61 -13.55 20.55
N LEU A 43 -15.70 -13.98 19.66
CA LEU A 43 -16.07 -14.89 18.58
C LEU A 43 -16.17 -16.32 19.11
N LEU A 44 -16.93 -17.16 18.40
CA LEU A 44 -17.03 -18.58 18.69
C LEU A 44 -16.08 -19.36 17.78
N SER A 45 -15.27 -20.25 18.36
CA SER A 45 -14.34 -21.11 17.62
C SER A 45 -14.42 -22.55 18.08
N THR A 46 -13.83 -23.46 17.31
CA THR A 46 -13.70 -24.88 17.69
C THR A 46 -12.71 -25.03 18.82
N SER A 47 -13.09 -25.78 19.84
CA SER A 47 -12.26 -26.17 20.96
C SER A 47 -11.49 -27.45 20.65
N CYS A 48 -10.41 -27.71 21.39
CA CYS A 48 -9.74 -29.02 21.39
C CYS A 48 -10.55 -30.10 22.16
N GLY A 49 -11.70 -29.73 22.75
CA GLY A 49 -12.59 -30.60 23.52
C GLY A 49 -13.19 -31.72 22.67
N LYS A 50 -12.82 -32.96 22.98
CA LYS A 50 -13.17 -34.16 22.21
C LYS A 50 -14.69 -34.38 22.12
N THR A 51 -15.33 -34.63 23.26
CA THR A 51 -16.74 -35.11 23.33
C THR A 51 -17.67 -34.13 24.05
N LEU A 52 -17.12 -33.24 24.87
CA LEU A 52 -17.82 -32.14 25.56
C LEU A 52 -17.03 -30.85 25.30
N ASN A 53 -17.72 -29.70 25.29
CA ASN A 53 -17.13 -28.38 25.03
C ASN A 53 -16.45 -28.28 23.66
N MET A 54 -17.17 -28.63 22.59
CA MET A 54 -16.68 -28.56 21.19
C MET A 54 -16.45 -27.13 20.70
N LEU A 55 -17.06 -26.14 21.35
CA LEU A 55 -16.95 -24.72 21.02
C LEU A 55 -16.39 -23.94 22.21
N THR A 56 -15.63 -22.90 21.92
CA THR A 56 -15.03 -22.00 22.92
C THR A 56 -15.10 -20.55 22.43
N ALA A 57 -15.17 -19.63 23.39
CA ALA A 57 -14.93 -18.21 23.12
C ALA A 57 -13.49 -18.00 22.63
N PHE A 58 -13.32 -17.10 21.66
CA PHE A 58 -12.07 -16.80 20.98
C PHE A 58 -12.04 -15.31 20.65
N GLY A 59 -11.13 -14.58 21.28
CA GLY A 59 -11.12 -13.13 21.26
C GLY A 59 -9.81 -12.48 20.80
N ASP A 60 -9.79 -11.16 20.93
CA ASP A 60 -8.61 -10.29 20.83
C ASP A 60 -7.84 -10.42 19.50
N THR A 61 -6.53 -10.19 19.56
CA THR A 61 -5.64 -10.19 18.40
C THR A 61 -5.51 -11.58 17.77
N SER A 62 -5.70 -12.66 18.53
CA SER A 62 -5.73 -14.04 18.01
C SER A 62 -6.93 -14.25 17.09
N ALA A 63 -8.13 -13.85 17.52
CA ALA A 63 -9.33 -13.88 16.70
C ALA A 63 -9.23 -12.98 15.47
N ALA A 64 -8.71 -11.76 15.66
CA ALA A 64 -8.45 -10.84 14.55
C ALA A 64 -7.47 -11.44 13.50
N THR A 65 -6.43 -12.13 13.96
CA THR A 65 -5.45 -12.81 13.08
C THR A 65 -6.07 -13.98 12.33
N ALA A 66 -6.93 -14.77 12.98
CA ALA A 66 -7.66 -15.85 12.32
C ALA A 66 -8.60 -15.31 11.23
N LEU A 67 -9.32 -14.22 11.51
CA LEU A 67 -10.17 -13.55 10.52
C LEU A 67 -9.37 -12.99 9.34
N ALA A 68 -8.22 -12.35 9.58
CA ALA A 68 -7.33 -11.87 8.53
C ALA A 68 -6.76 -13.03 7.68
N SER A 69 -6.45 -14.16 8.31
CA SER A 69 -5.98 -15.37 7.63
C SER A 69 -7.07 -15.98 6.75
N ARG A 70 -8.31 -16.06 7.26
CA ARG A 70 -9.49 -16.46 6.47
C ARG A 70 -9.70 -15.53 5.28
N PHE A 71 -9.58 -14.21 5.47
CA PHE A 71 -9.69 -13.23 4.39
C PHE A 71 -8.65 -13.50 3.29
N ALA A 72 -7.38 -13.68 3.66
CA ALA A 72 -6.31 -13.99 2.71
C ALA A 72 -6.58 -15.31 1.96
N ALA A 73 -7.04 -16.35 2.67
CA ALA A 73 -7.41 -17.63 2.06
C ALA A 73 -8.56 -17.48 1.05
N GLN A 74 -9.57 -16.67 1.36
CA GLN A 74 -10.66 -16.38 0.42
C GLN A 74 -10.17 -15.67 -0.84
N LEU A 75 -9.20 -14.76 -0.72
CA LEU A 75 -8.56 -14.15 -1.88
C LEU A 75 -7.76 -15.18 -2.70
N TYR A 76 -7.02 -16.09 -2.06
CA TYR A 76 -6.31 -17.16 -2.78
C TYR A 76 -7.25 -18.14 -3.48
N ILE A 77 -8.45 -18.40 -2.93
CA ILE A 77 -9.46 -19.21 -3.62
C ILE A 77 -9.91 -18.52 -4.92
N GLN A 78 -10.11 -17.20 -4.89
CA GLN A 78 -10.52 -16.44 -6.07
C GLN A 78 -9.38 -16.19 -7.06
N TYR A 79 -8.15 -15.96 -6.57
CA TYR A 79 -6.97 -15.67 -7.36
C TYR A 79 -5.79 -16.56 -6.95
N PRO A 80 -5.80 -17.86 -7.33
CA PRO A 80 -4.79 -18.83 -6.88
C PRO A 80 -3.36 -18.54 -7.32
N HIS A 81 -3.21 -17.77 -8.41
CA HIS A 81 -1.91 -17.46 -9.01
C HIS A 81 -1.29 -16.15 -8.51
N PHE A 82 -2.01 -15.35 -7.72
CA PHE A 82 -1.48 -14.11 -7.18
C PHE A 82 -0.40 -14.38 -6.13
N ARG A 83 0.65 -13.57 -6.18
CA ARG A 83 1.76 -13.62 -5.23
C ARG A 83 1.32 -13.15 -3.84
N PRO A 84 2.01 -13.57 -2.77
CA PRO A 84 1.72 -13.12 -1.41
C PRO A 84 1.78 -11.59 -1.25
N GLU A 85 2.65 -10.90 -2.00
CA GLU A 85 2.73 -9.44 -2.04
C GLU A 85 1.40 -8.83 -2.50
N THR A 86 0.78 -9.43 -3.53
CA THR A 86 -0.49 -8.99 -4.12
C THR A 86 -1.66 -9.28 -3.20
N ILE A 87 -1.73 -10.46 -2.59
CA ILE A 87 -2.77 -10.77 -1.60
C ILE A 87 -2.71 -9.79 -0.42
N ARG A 88 -1.52 -9.54 0.11
CA ARG A 88 -1.32 -8.54 1.17
C ARG A 88 -1.69 -7.13 0.69
N ALA A 89 -1.34 -6.77 -0.55
CA ALA A 89 -1.71 -5.49 -1.14
C ALA A 89 -3.24 -5.36 -1.24
N LEU A 90 -3.97 -6.36 -1.73
CA LEU A 90 -5.43 -6.36 -1.84
C LEU A 90 -6.11 -6.18 -0.49
N MET A 91 -5.61 -6.86 0.55
CA MET A 91 -6.12 -6.68 1.92
C MET A 91 -5.97 -5.22 2.39
N VAL A 92 -4.78 -4.63 2.25
CA VAL A 92 -4.54 -3.24 2.66
C VAL A 92 -5.26 -2.23 1.76
N HIS A 93 -5.26 -2.47 0.45
CA HIS A 93 -5.91 -1.64 -0.55
C HIS A 93 -7.42 -1.55 -0.30
N SER A 94 -8.03 -2.68 0.04
CA SER A 94 -9.44 -2.78 0.42
C SER A 94 -9.76 -2.33 1.85
N ALA A 95 -8.78 -1.90 2.66
CA ALA A 95 -9.01 -1.40 4.01
C ALA A 95 -9.46 0.06 4.07
N ASN A 96 -10.41 0.38 4.94
CA ASN A 96 -10.84 1.75 5.24
C ASN A 96 -10.93 1.95 6.76
N TRP A 97 -10.67 3.18 7.20
CA TRP A 97 -10.96 3.59 8.57
C TRP A 97 -12.46 3.76 8.76
N THR A 98 -12.99 3.28 9.89
CA THR A 98 -14.39 3.49 10.27
C THR A 98 -14.59 4.92 10.79
N PRO A 99 -15.84 5.45 10.81
CA PRO A 99 -16.12 6.76 11.40
C PRO A 99 -15.61 6.88 12.84
N ALA A 100 -15.75 5.81 13.64
CA ALA A 100 -15.24 5.76 15.00
C ALA A 100 -13.70 5.90 15.08
N MET A 101 -12.96 5.28 14.14
CA MET A 101 -11.49 5.41 14.09
C MET A 101 -11.04 6.83 13.77
N LEU A 102 -11.80 7.55 12.93
CA LEU A 102 -11.51 8.93 12.57
C LEU A 102 -12.05 9.95 13.60
N GLY A 103 -12.82 9.49 14.58
CA GLY A 103 -13.54 10.36 15.52
C GLY A 103 -14.60 11.21 14.81
N ASN A 104 -15.33 10.61 13.87
CA ASN A 104 -16.38 11.24 13.05
C ASN A 104 -15.91 12.47 12.25
N ARG A 105 -14.63 12.49 11.86
CA ARG A 105 -14.03 13.51 10.98
C ARG A 105 -13.55 12.88 9.68
N ASN A 106 -13.23 13.68 8.69
CA ASN A 106 -12.57 13.18 7.49
C ASN A 106 -11.06 13.04 7.73
N LEU A 107 -10.41 12.15 6.95
CA LEU A 107 -8.96 11.97 7.01
C LEU A 107 -8.20 13.28 6.70
N GLY A 108 -8.75 14.12 5.82
CA GLY A 108 -8.18 15.41 5.45
C GLY A 108 -8.09 16.40 6.62
N ASP A 109 -9.01 16.29 7.58
CA ASP A 109 -9.13 17.20 8.73
C ASP A 109 -8.15 16.86 9.86
N LEU A 110 -7.48 15.70 9.76
CA LEU A 110 -6.52 15.25 10.76
C LEU A 110 -5.16 15.93 10.57
N SER A 111 -4.58 16.42 11.67
CA SER A 111 -3.19 16.89 11.65
C SER A 111 -2.22 15.74 11.36
N PHE A 112 -1.00 16.05 10.93
CA PHE A 112 0.02 15.04 10.66
C PHE A 112 0.23 14.10 11.87
N GLY A 113 0.35 14.65 13.08
CA GLY A 113 0.50 13.85 14.30
C GLY A 113 -0.72 12.96 14.59
N GLN A 114 -1.94 13.43 14.30
CA GLN A 114 -3.15 12.61 14.42
C GLN A 114 -3.16 11.48 13.40
N LYS A 115 -2.74 11.72 12.15
CA LYS A 115 -2.61 10.68 11.12
C LYS A 115 -1.53 9.64 11.48
N VAL A 116 -0.39 10.08 12.03
CA VAL A 116 0.64 9.19 12.58
C VAL A 116 0.03 8.28 13.65
N LYS A 117 -0.64 8.87 14.64
CA LYS A 117 -1.26 8.10 15.72
C LYS A 117 -2.32 7.13 15.19
N LEU A 118 -3.16 7.56 14.25
CA LEU A 118 -4.18 6.72 13.61
C LEU A 118 -3.55 5.46 12.99
N ILE A 119 -2.54 5.62 12.14
CA ILE A 119 -1.89 4.48 11.47
C ILE A 119 -1.14 3.60 12.47
N GLN A 120 -0.46 4.20 13.46
CA GLN A 120 0.18 3.42 14.52
C GLN A 120 -0.85 2.63 15.35
N THR A 121 -2.11 3.07 15.40
CA THR A 121 -3.15 2.47 16.25
C THR A 121 -3.91 1.37 15.49
N VAL A 122 -4.39 1.67 14.28
CA VAL A 122 -5.29 0.79 13.50
C VAL A 122 -4.81 0.49 12.08
N GLY A 123 -3.57 0.84 11.74
CA GLY A 123 -3.03 0.67 10.40
C GLY A 123 -3.84 1.43 9.35
N TYR A 124 -4.14 0.76 8.25
CA TYR A 124 -5.01 1.25 7.17
C TYR A 124 -6.51 0.99 7.42
N GLY A 125 -6.88 0.50 8.61
CA GLY A 125 -8.27 0.25 9.01
C GLY A 125 -8.72 -1.20 8.76
N VAL A 126 -10.02 -1.38 8.49
CA VAL A 126 -10.67 -2.68 8.34
C VAL A 126 -10.79 -3.03 6.84
N PRO A 127 -10.25 -4.17 6.37
CA PRO A 127 -10.38 -4.63 4.99
C PRO A 127 -11.81 -5.05 4.66
N ASN A 128 -12.24 -4.80 3.42
CA ASN A 128 -13.54 -5.22 2.90
C ASN A 128 -13.34 -6.30 1.83
N LEU A 129 -13.86 -7.51 2.09
CA LEU A 129 -13.64 -8.66 1.22
C LEU A 129 -14.30 -8.49 -0.15
N GLN A 130 -15.53 -7.97 -0.19
CA GLN A 130 -16.21 -7.71 -1.45
C GLN A 130 -15.38 -6.73 -2.28
N ARG A 131 -14.94 -5.62 -1.69
CA ARG A 131 -14.08 -4.66 -2.39
C ARG A 131 -12.77 -5.30 -2.84
N ALA A 132 -12.11 -6.11 -2.02
CA ALA A 132 -10.86 -6.77 -2.40
C ALA A 132 -11.02 -7.71 -3.61
N VAL A 133 -12.09 -8.51 -3.63
CA VAL A 133 -12.40 -9.40 -4.77
C VAL A 133 -12.77 -8.57 -5.99
N HIS A 134 -13.69 -7.60 -5.86
CA HIS A 134 -14.12 -6.80 -6.99
C HIS A 134 -13.01 -5.89 -7.53
N SER A 135 -12.11 -5.39 -6.68
CA SER A 135 -10.92 -4.65 -7.11
C SER A 135 -10.05 -5.50 -8.03
N ALA A 136 -9.90 -6.80 -7.78
CA ALA A 136 -9.11 -7.64 -8.68
C ALA A 136 -9.83 -8.01 -9.99
N SER A 137 -11.16 -7.88 -10.04
CA SER A 137 -11.96 -8.13 -11.26
C SER A 137 -12.42 -6.87 -12.00
N ASN A 138 -12.22 -5.67 -11.45
CA ASN A 138 -12.71 -4.42 -12.01
C ASN A 138 -11.63 -3.73 -12.85
N SER A 139 -11.95 -3.32 -14.08
CA SER A 139 -11.00 -2.69 -15.01
C SER A 139 -10.48 -1.33 -14.51
N LEU A 140 -11.18 -0.71 -13.55
CA LEU A 140 -10.73 0.53 -12.88
C LEU A 140 -9.66 0.28 -11.82
N THR A 141 -9.25 -0.97 -11.63
CA THR A 141 -8.12 -1.35 -10.78
C THR A 141 -7.04 -2.00 -11.62
N LEU A 142 -5.85 -1.41 -11.62
CA LEU A 142 -4.65 -1.97 -12.23
C LEU A 142 -3.88 -2.74 -11.17
N ILE A 143 -3.65 -4.02 -11.40
CA ILE A 143 -2.78 -4.88 -10.58
C ILE A 143 -1.56 -5.25 -11.41
N CYS A 144 -0.38 -4.96 -10.89
CA CYS A 144 0.89 -5.33 -11.51
C CYS A 144 1.77 -6.10 -10.53
N GLU A 145 2.20 -7.28 -10.94
CA GLU A 145 3.25 -8.05 -10.29
C GLU A 145 4.52 -7.92 -11.11
N ALA A 146 5.58 -7.40 -10.50
CA ALA A 146 6.83 -7.15 -11.21
C ALA A 146 8.04 -7.59 -10.40
N GLU A 147 9.16 -7.70 -11.09
CA GLU A 147 10.47 -7.99 -10.54
C GLU A 147 11.42 -6.86 -10.91
N LEU A 148 12.21 -6.35 -9.96
CA LEU A 148 13.28 -5.40 -10.27
C LEU A 148 14.59 -5.77 -9.59
N LYS A 149 15.69 -5.30 -10.17
CA LYS A 149 17.01 -5.33 -9.54
C LYS A 149 17.28 -3.96 -8.89
N PRO A 150 17.27 -3.84 -7.56
CA PRO A 150 17.30 -2.54 -6.90
C PRO A 150 18.69 -1.88 -6.92
N TYR A 151 19.76 -2.67 -6.99
CA TYR A 151 21.13 -2.19 -6.86
C TYR A 151 22.07 -2.84 -7.88
N LYS A 152 23.17 -2.14 -8.17
CA LYS A 152 24.29 -2.64 -8.97
C LYS A 152 25.61 -2.27 -8.31
N TYR A 153 26.64 -3.04 -8.58
CA TYR A 153 27.99 -2.71 -8.15
C TYR A 153 28.77 -2.10 -9.31
N GLU A 154 29.24 -0.86 -9.12
CA GLU A 154 29.90 -0.05 -10.15
C GLU A 154 30.85 0.93 -9.46
N GLU A 155 32.02 1.23 -10.05
CA GLU A 155 33.00 2.18 -9.50
C GLU A 155 33.36 1.93 -8.02
N SER A 156 33.55 0.67 -7.65
CA SER A 156 33.83 0.26 -6.25
C SER A 156 32.74 0.55 -5.22
N ARG A 157 31.54 1.01 -5.63
CA ARG A 157 30.41 1.30 -4.75
C ARG A 157 29.13 0.59 -5.21
N VAL A 158 28.21 0.37 -4.27
CA VAL A 158 26.87 -0.13 -4.61
C VAL A 158 25.97 1.06 -4.92
N LYS A 159 25.50 1.18 -6.16
CA LYS A 159 24.57 2.21 -6.62
C LYS A 159 23.16 1.64 -6.76
N THR A 160 22.18 2.53 -6.88
CA THR A 160 20.85 2.17 -7.36
C THR A 160 20.95 1.74 -8.82
N ASP A 161 20.14 0.75 -9.24
CA ASP A 161 20.16 0.21 -10.60
C ASP A 161 18.87 0.51 -11.34
N GLN A 162 17.85 -0.33 -11.17
CA GLN A 162 16.60 -0.19 -11.91
C GLN A 162 15.55 0.58 -11.12
N PHE A 163 14.64 1.21 -11.86
CA PHE A 163 13.37 1.74 -11.42
C PHE A 163 12.35 1.43 -12.53
N HIS A 164 11.07 1.36 -12.19
CA HIS A 164 10.01 1.11 -13.16
C HIS A 164 9.16 2.36 -13.33
N LEU A 165 8.88 2.72 -14.58
CA LEU A 165 7.91 3.75 -14.94
C LEU A 165 6.67 3.07 -15.54
N TYR A 166 5.52 3.43 -15.00
CA TYR A 166 4.21 2.95 -15.44
C TYR A 166 3.46 4.10 -16.10
N ASN A 167 3.21 3.97 -17.40
CA ASN A 167 2.28 4.82 -18.12
C ASN A 167 0.87 4.26 -17.97
N LEU A 168 0.13 4.81 -17.01
CA LEU A 168 -1.21 4.39 -16.66
C LEU A 168 -2.16 4.72 -17.83
N PRO A 169 -2.96 3.74 -18.30
CA PRO A 169 -3.87 3.94 -19.43
C PRO A 169 -5.14 4.65 -18.96
N TRP A 170 -5.00 5.88 -18.47
CA TRP A 170 -6.16 6.69 -18.10
C TRP A 170 -7.01 7.02 -19.33
N PRO A 171 -8.35 6.98 -19.21
CA PRO A 171 -9.22 7.38 -20.29
C PRO A 171 -9.29 8.91 -20.27
N VAL A 172 -8.27 9.57 -20.83
CA VAL A 172 -8.09 11.03 -20.72
C VAL A 172 -9.36 11.77 -21.16
N GLU A 173 -9.98 11.35 -22.26
CA GLU A 173 -11.22 11.93 -22.79
C GLU A 173 -12.38 11.77 -21.80
N ALA A 174 -12.63 10.54 -21.31
CA ALA A 174 -13.70 10.27 -20.35
C ALA A 174 -13.46 10.97 -19.01
N LEU A 175 -12.21 11.11 -18.55
CA LEU A 175 -11.90 11.87 -17.33
C LEU A 175 -12.04 13.39 -17.55
N ALA A 176 -11.73 13.89 -18.75
CA ALA A 176 -11.88 15.29 -19.10
C ALA A 176 -13.36 15.72 -19.16
N GLU A 177 -14.24 14.85 -19.65
CA GLU A 177 -15.70 15.07 -19.69
C GLU A 177 -16.32 15.20 -18.29
N LEU A 178 -15.66 14.68 -17.26
CA LEU A 178 -16.11 14.79 -15.87
C LEU A 178 -15.71 16.11 -15.21
N TYR A 179 -14.94 16.96 -15.90
CA TYR A 179 -14.55 18.29 -15.47
C TYR A 179 -14.11 18.33 -13.99
N ASN A 180 -14.88 19.02 -13.15
CA ASN A 180 -14.63 19.25 -11.72
C ASN A 180 -15.22 18.16 -10.81
N THR A 181 -15.55 16.98 -11.35
CA THR A 181 -16.02 15.87 -10.51
C THR A 181 -14.89 15.42 -9.59
N PRO A 182 -15.13 15.37 -8.26
CA PRO A 182 -14.12 14.88 -7.33
C PRO A 182 -13.91 13.39 -7.54
N VAL A 183 -12.66 12.98 -7.72
CA VAL A 183 -12.25 11.59 -7.85
C VAL A 183 -11.16 11.26 -6.84
N GLN A 184 -11.07 9.98 -6.51
CA GLN A 184 -10.10 9.44 -5.59
C GLN A 184 -9.27 8.37 -6.30
N LEU A 185 -7.95 8.55 -6.26
CA LEU A 185 -6.98 7.55 -6.70
C LEU A 185 -6.36 6.90 -5.46
N THR A 186 -6.44 5.57 -5.36
CA THR A 186 -5.75 4.82 -4.31
C THR A 186 -4.59 4.06 -4.92
N VAL A 187 -3.39 4.25 -4.37
CA VAL A 187 -2.19 3.49 -4.76
C VAL A 187 -1.76 2.62 -3.59
N THR A 188 -1.43 1.36 -3.85
CA THR A 188 -0.89 0.43 -2.85
C THR A 188 0.29 -0.34 -3.43
N LEU A 189 1.47 -0.15 -2.83
CA LEU A 189 2.71 -0.84 -3.13
C LEU A 189 3.05 -1.82 -2.01
N SER A 190 3.34 -3.07 -2.35
CA SER A 190 3.63 -4.15 -1.40
C SER A 190 4.84 -4.95 -1.85
N TYR A 191 5.80 -5.14 -0.95
CA TYR A 191 6.98 -5.99 -1.17
C TYR A 191 7.50 -6.57 0.15
N PHE A 192 8.24 -7.68 0.09
CA PHE A 192 8.89 -8.25 1.27
C PHE A 192 10.37 -7.88 1.33
N VAL A 193 10.85 -7.65 2.54
CA VAL A 193 12.25 -7.31 2.81
C VAL A 193 12.93 -8.48 3.53
N GLU A 194 14.20 -8.68 3.24
CA GLU A 194 15.05 -9.58 4.01
C GLU A 194 15.59 -8.80 5.23
N PRO A 195 15.28 -9.23 6.47
CA PRO A 195 15.78 -8.57 7.66
C PRO A 195 17.29 -8.76 7.76
N ASN A 196 17.99 -7.75 8.25
CA ASN A 196 19.44 -7.84 8.46
C ASN A 196 19.76 -8.89 9.55
N PRO A 197 20.62 -9.88 9.27
CA PRO A 197 21.01 -10.90 10.24
C PRO A 197 21.94 -10.37 11.37
N GLY A 198 22.33 -9.10 11.33
CA GLY A 198 23.23 -8.48 12.31
C GLY A 198 22.60 -8.17 13.68
N ASN A 199 23.45 -7.92 14.67
CA ASN A 199 23.04 -7.68 16.05
C ASN A 199 22.23 -6.36 16.21
N LYS A 200 21.13 -6.40 16.99
CA LYS A 200 20.18 -5.28 17.19
C LYS A 200 20.80 -4.01 17.77
N ARG A 201 21.95 -4.13 18.47
CA ARG A 201 22.63 -3.03 19.20
C ARG A 201 23.04 -1.81 18.35
N TYR A 202 22.99 -1.88 17.02
CA TYR A 202 23.40 -0.78 16.11
C TYR A 202 22.39 -0.47 14.98
N ALA A 203 21.14 -0.92 15.10
CA ALA A 203 20.19 -0.87 13.98
C ALA A 203 19.44 0.48 13.89
N LYS A 204 19.88 1.36 12.99
CA LYS A 204 18.98 2.33 12.35
C LYS A 204 17.94 1.55 11.52
N ALA A 205 16.71 2.05 11.37
CA ALA A 205 15.66 1.36 10.59
C ALA A 205 16.12 0.97 9.16
N ASN A 206 16.87 1.85 8.49
CA ASN A 206 17.43 1.58 7.16
C ASN A 206 18.48 0.46 7.14
N ASN A 207 19.07 0.13 8.29
CA ASN A 207 20.00 -0.99 8.43
C ASN A 207 19.27 -2.31 8.69
N TYR A 208 17.97 -2.29 9.00
CA TYR A 208 17.17 -3.49 9.19
C TYR A 208 16.66 -4.06 7.85
N MET A 209 16.12 -3.21 6.98
CA MET A 209 15.54 -3.65 5.71
C MET A 209 16.60 -3.84 4.62
N SER A 210 16.49 -4.92 3.83
CA SER A 210 17.36 -5.23 2.69
C SER A 210 17.42 -4.11 1.66
N HIS A 211 16.24 -3.63 1.30
CA HIS A 211 15.95 -2.61 0.31
C HIS A 211 14.64 -1.93 0.70
N ALA A 212 14.38 -0.77 0.14
CA ALA A 212 13.18 -0.01 0.38
C ALA A 212 12.63 0.50 -0.95
N LEU A 213 11.37 0.18 -1.28
CA LEU A 213 10.70 0.71 -2.48
C LEU A 213 9.78 1.86 -2.13
N ARG A 214 9.74 2.84 -3.02
CA ARG A 214 8.92 4.04 -2.92
C ARG A 214 8.20 4.24 -4.24
N PHE A 215 7.06 4.92 -4.17
CA PHE A 215 6.36 5.36 -5.36
C PHE A 215 6.22 6.89 -5.37
N LYS A 216 6.29 7.43 -6.58
CA LYS A 216 5.99 8.82 -6.91
C LYS A 216 5.12 8.83 -8.15
N MET A 217 4.32 9.87 -8.27
CA MET A 217 3.46 10.09 -9.44
C MET A 217 3.70 11.50 -9.95
N ASN A 218 3.60 11.68 -11.28
CA ASN A 218 3.74 13.00 -11.85
C ASN A 218 2.62 13.93 -11.32
N ASP A 219 2.94 15.22 -11.20
CA ASP A 219 2.01 16.28 -10.90
C ASP A 219 1.29 16.74 -12.17
N THR A 220 0.21 17.50 -11.99
CA THR A 220 -0.54 18.13 -13.08
C THR A 220 0.41 19.04 -13.87
N ASN A 221 0.51 18.83 -15.19
CA ASN A 221 1.38 19.57 -16.10
C ASN A 221 2.89 19.50 -15.77
N GLU A 222 3.34 18.45 -15.07
CA GLU A 222 4.77 18.20 -14.86
C GLU A 222 5.40 17.56 -16.09
N SER A 223 6.53 18.12 -16.55
CA SER A 223 7.30 17.54 -17.65
C SER A 223 7.92 16.18 -17.26
N PRO A 224 8.05 15.22 -18.20
CA PRO A 224 8.69 13.93 -17.92
C PRO A 224 10.11 14.05 -17.34
N ASP A 225 10.88 15.04 -17.80
CA ASP A 225 12.26 15.27 -17.34
C ASP A 225 12.31 15.82 -15.91
N ALA A 226 11.42 16.76 -15.57
CA ALA A 226 11.29 17.22 -14.19
C ALA A 226 10.86 16.08 -13.24
N PHE A 227 9.94 15.22 -13.70
CA PHE A 227 9.53 14.04 -12.96
C PHE A 227 10.68 13.05 -12.75
N ALA A 228 11.48 12.79 -13.79
CA ALA A 228 12.67 11.94 -13.72
C ALA A 228 13.70 12.51 -12.71
N GLY A 229 13.94 13.83 -12.74
CA GLY A 229 14.83 14.52 -11.79
C GLY A 229 14.35 14.51 -10.33
N ARG A 230 13.05 14.30 -10.09
CA ARG A 230 12.48 14.05 -8.74
C ARG A 230 12.68 12.62 -8.25
N ILE A 231 12.85 11.65 -9.15
CA ILE A 231 13.08 10.24 -8.81
C ILE A 231 14.56 10.03 -8.50
N SER A 232 15.43 10.49 -9.40
CA SER A 232 16.88 10.33 -9.26
C SER A 232 17.60 11.66 -9.47
N ALA A 233 18.50 11.99 -8.55
CA ALA A 233 19.38 13.14 -8.71
C ALA A 233 20.34 12.98 -9.89
N GLU A 234 20.66 11.74 -10.28
CA GLU A 234 21.51 11.44 -11.44
C GLU A 234 20.80 11.69 -12.78
N MET A 235 19.48 11.91 -12.77
CA MET A 235 18.66 12.23 -13.95
C MET A 235 18.37 13.72 -14.10
N ARG A 236 19.00 14.57 -13.29
CA ARG A 236 18.88 16.01 -13.42
C ARG A 236 19.89 16.48 -14.46
N GLU A 237 19.38 16.95 -15.60
CA GLU A 237 20.19 17.71 -16.56
C GLU A 237 20.50 19.11 -16.02
N ASP A 238 21.47 19.80 -16.64
CA ASP A 238 21.95 21.10 -16.19
C ASP A 238 20.83 22.18 -16.14
N ASP A 239 19.78 22.01 -16.95
CA ASP A 239 18.59 22.88 -17.01
C ASP A 239 17.41 22.41 -16.12
N TYR A 240 17.65 21.54 -15.14
CA TYR A 240 16.60 21.01 -14.25
C TYR A 240 15.82 22.12 -13.53
N GLN A 241 14.52 22.21 -13.84
CA GLN A 241 13.57 23.02 -13.09
C GLN A 241 12.84 22.17 -12.06
N ASN A 242 12.68 22.69 -10.84
CA ASN A 242 11.92 22.02 -9.79
C ASN A 242 10.41 22.22 -10.01
N GLU A 243 9.88 21.43 -10.94
CA GLU A 243 8.46 21.37 -11.26
C GLU A 243 7.78 20.24 -10.48
N GLY A 244 6.48 20.41 -10.21
CA GLY A 244 5.66 19.39 -9.56
C GLY A 244 5.84 19.26 -8.04
N ARG A 245 4.76 18.87 -7.37
CA ARG A 245 4.71 18.57 -5.93
C ARG A 245 3.82 17.35 -5.69
N GLU A 246 4.11 16.60 -4.63
CA GLU A 246 3.23 15.54 -4.12
C GLU A 246 2.01 16.14 -3.38
N ARG A 247 1.24 17.00 -4.06
CA ARG A 247 0.02 17.63 -3.54
C ARG A 247 -1.15 16.65 -3.52
N ASN A 248 -2.11 16.94 -2.65
CA ASN A 248 -3.41 16.27 -2.53
C ASN A 248 -3.38 14.78 -2.12
N TRP A 249 -2.20 14.25 -1.79
CA TRP A 249 -2.08 12.98 -1.07
C TRP A 249 -2.52 13.14 0.39
N LYS A 250 -3.37 12.23 0.86
CA LYS A 250 -3.95 12.32 2.21
C LYS A 250 -2.96 11.94 3.30
N LEU A 251 -2.07 10.99 3.03
CA LEU A 251 -1.03 10.56 3.95
C LEU A 251 0.29 11.27 3.67
N GLY A 252 0.69 11.31 2.39
CA GLY A 252 1.94 11.93 1.95
C GLY A 252 3.17 11.06 2.22
N GLU A 253 4.31 11.48 1.67
CA GLU A 253 5.55 10.69 1.66
C GLU A 253 6.07 10.33 3.05
N ASP A 254 6.15 11.31 3.96
CA ASP A 254 6.66 11.10 5.33
C ASP A 254 5.81 10.12 6.13
N LEU A 255 4.52 10.03 5.79
CA LEU A 255 3.59 9.12 6.43
C LEU A 255 3.56 7.74 5.75
N ARG A 256 3.51 7.68 4.42
CA ARG A 256 3.38 6.41 3.70
C ARG A 256 4.69 5.62 3.62
N ASN A 257 5.85 6.29 3.56
CA ASN A 257 7.16 5.68 3.25
C ASN A 257 7.82 4.97 4.45
N LYS A 258 7.05 4.23 5.26
CA LYS A 258 7.53 3.48 6.42
C LYS A 258 7.18 2.00 6.27
N GLY A 259 8.16 1.11 6.44
CA GLY A 259 7.98 -0.33 6.26
C GLY A 259 8.06 -0.78 4.80
N SER A 260 7.35 -1.86 4.48
CA SER A 260 7.37 -2.52 3.15
C SER A 260 5.99 -2.70 2.50
N ILE A 261 5.00 -1.98 3.04
CA ILE A 261 3.69 -1.81 2.44
C ILE A 261 3.32 -0.34 2.54
N HIS A 262 2.91 0.24 1.42
CA HIS A 262 2.64 1.66 1.29
C HIS A 262 1.31 1.80 0.61
N LYS A 263 0.34 2.38 1.29
CA LYS A 263 -0.91 2.84 0.69
C LYS A 263 -1.04 4.34 0.88
N ASP A 264 -1.53 5.03 -0.13
CA ASP A 264 -1.90 6.44 -0.05
C ASP A 264 -3.09 6.71 -0.98
N ILE A 265 -3.77 7.80 -0.68
CA ILE A 265 -4.99 8.23 -1.34
C ILE A 265 -4.74 9.63 -1.86
N TRP A 266 -4.87 9.81 -3.16
CA TRP A 266 -4.91 11.11 -3.79
C TRP A 266 -6.37 11.48 -4.07
N GLU A 267 -6.74 12.72 -3.79
CA GLU A 267 -8.06 13.26 -4.11
C GLU A 267 -7.90 14.54 -4.94
N GLY A 268 -8.69 14.68 -5.99
CA GLY A 268 -8.67 15.85 -6.84
C GLY A 268 -9.75 15.78 -7.91
N ASN A 269 -9.68 16.67 -8.89
CA ASN A 269 -10.64 16.67 -9.98
C ASN A 269 -10.27 15.61 -11.03
N ALA A 270 -11.27 15.10 -11.75
CA ALA A 270 -11.05 14.14 -12.84
C ALA A 270 -10.09 14.69 -13.92
N ALA A 271 -10.21 15.98 -14.26
CA ALA A 271 -9.31 16.66 -15.18
C ALA A 271 -7.84 16.64 -14.71
N ASP A 272 -7.59 16.86 -13.41
CA ASP A 272 -6.23 16.79 -12.86
C ASP A 272 -5.67 15.36 -12.96
N LEU A 273 -6.50 14.36 -12.63
CA LEU A 273 -6.12 12.95 -12.69
C LEU A 273 -5.76 12.51 -14.12
N ALA A 274 -6.45 13.04 -15.13
CA ALA A 274 -6.21 12.72 -16.53
C ALA A 274 -4.77 13.03 -16.97
N THR A 275 -4.17 14.10 -16.43
CA THR A 275 -2.77 14.49 -16.71
C THR A 275 -1.74 13.75 -15.84
N ARG A 276 -2.19 13.11 -14.75
CA ARG A 276 -1.34 12.37 -13.81
C ARG A 276 -1.30 10.91 -14.21
N ASN A 277 -0.60 10.57 -15.28
CA ASN A 277 -0.59 9.23 -15.87
C ASN A 277 0.73 8.47 -15.70
N ILE A 278 1.77 9.06 -15.10
CA ILE A 278 3.06 8.41 -14.92
C ILE A 278 3.29 8.10 -13.45
N LEU A 279 3.49 6.83 -13.13
CA LEU A 279 3.84 6.37 -11.79
C LEU A 279 5.20 5.66 -11.80
N ALA A 280 6.09 6.11 -10.92
CA ALA A 280 7.42 5.53 -10.76
C ALA A 280 7.52 4.68 -9.51
N ILE A 281 8.11 3.49 -9.64
CA ILE A 281 8.57 2.65 -8.52
C ILE A 281 10.08 2.64 -8.52
N TYR A 282 10.69 3.09 -7.42
CA TYR A 282 12.15 3.20 -7.33
C TYR A 282 12.69 2.72 -5.97
N PRO A 283 13.89 2.13 -5.97
CA PRO A 283 14.54 1.68 -4.74
C PRO A 283 15.29 2.83 -4.04
N THR A 284 15.28 2.77 -2.72
CA THR A 284 16.00 3.63 -1.80
C THR A 284 16.93 2.78 -0.92
N THR A 285 17.72 3.41 -0.06
CA THR A 285 18.81 2.73 0.70
C THR A 285 18.31 1.61 1.62
N GLY A 286 19.04 0.49 1.65
CA GLY A 286 18.88 -0.62 2.58
C GLY A 286 20.22 -1.33 2.85
N TRP A 287 20.23 -2.36 3.69
CA TRP A 287 21.48 -3.01 4.09
C TRP A 287 22.19 -3.75 2.94
N TRP A 288 21.48 -4.14 1.88
CA TRP A 288 22.11 -4.70 0.67
C TRP A 288 23.03 -3.68 -0.02
N LYS A 289 22.70 -2.38 0.08
CA LYS A 289 23.54 -1.29 -0.44
C LYS A 289 24.75 -0.99 0.46
N THR A 290 24.57 -1.03 1.78
CA THR A 290 25.63 -0.66 2.73
C THR A 290 26.62 -1.80 3.03
N ARG A 291 26.18 -3.06 2.98
CA ARG A 291 27.02 -4.24 3.28
C ARG A 291 27.50 -4.95 2.01
N ARG A 292 28.39 -4.29 1.28
CA ARG A 292 29.01 -4.81 0.05
C ARG A 292 29.57 -6.24 0.17
N LYS A 293 30.20 -6.56 1.31
CA LYS A 293 30.84 -7.88 1.55
C LYS A 293 29.89 -9.08 1.45
N LEU A 294 28.58 -8.86 1.55
CA LEU A 294 27.57 -9.92 1.46
C LEU A 294 27.03 -10.11 0.03
N GLU A 295 27.46 -9.28 -0.92
CA GLU A 295 27.18 -9.37 -2.36
C GLU A 295 25.69 -9.47 -2.72
N ARG A 296 24.82 -8.99 -1.82
CA ARG A 296 23.36 -9.01 -1.99
C ARG A 296 22.84 -7.99 -3.01
N TYR A 297 23.68 -7.09 -3.49
CA TYR A 297 23.32 -6.13 -4.53
C TYR A 297 22.94 -6.79 -5.87
N ASN A 298 23.33 -8.04 -6.12
CA ASN A 298 22.95 -8.76 -7.34
C ASN A 298 21.56 -9.42 -7.29
N LYS A 299 20.81 -9.28 -6.20
CA LYS A 299 19.51 -9.94 -6.03
C LYS A 299 18.37 -9.15 -6.67
N THR A 300 17.51 -9.87 -7.39
CA THR A 300 16.20 -9.37 -7.85
C THR A 300 15.17 -9.47 -6.73
N ILE A 301 14.22 -8.54 -6.71
CA ILE A 301 13.14 -8.48 -5.72
C ILE A 301 11.80 -8.46 -6.45
N ARG A 302 10.76 -8.91 -5.74
CA ARG A 302 9.38 -8.90 -6.21
C ARG A 302 8.61 -7.81 -5.51
N TYR A 303 7.68 -7.19 -6.24
CA TYR A 303 6.69 -6.32 -5.64
C TYR A 303 5.35 -6.45 -6.36
N SER A 304 4.30 -5.96 -5.69
CA SER A 304 2.96 -5.81 -6.22
C SER A 304 2.53 -4.36 -6.12
N LEU A 305 1.91 -3.85 -7.17
CA LEU A 305 1.36 -2.52 -7.28
C LEU A 305 -0.12 -2.63 -7.63
N ILE A 306 -0.97 -2.02 -6.81
CA ILE A 306 -2.41 -1.93 -7.03
C ILE A 306 -2.79 -0.46 -7.09
N ILE A 307 -3.48 -0.07 -8.14
CA ILE A 307 -3.96 1.30 -8.36
C ILE A 307 -5.45 1.21 -8.67
N SER A 308 -6.28 1.98 -7.98
CA SER A 308 -7.72 2.06 -8.27
C SER A 308 -8.22 3.49 -8.34
N ILE A 309 -9.18 3.76 -9.22
CA ILE A 309 -9.93 5.01 -9.24
C ILE A 309 -11.34 4.77 -8.69
N SER A 310 -11.83 5.69 -7.88
CA SER A 310 -13.23 5.74 -7.43
C SER A 310 -13.78 7.16 -7.48
N SER A 311 -15.06 7.30 -7.85
CA SER A 311 -15.82 8.56 -7.79
C SER A 311 -16.93 8.42 -6.73
N PRO A 312 -17.26 9.47 -5.95
CA PRO A 312 -18.41 9.48 -5.06
C PRO A 312 -19.74 9.34 -5.80
N ASN A 313 -19.81 9.78 -7.06
CA ASN A 313 -20.98 9.65 -7.92
C ASN A 313 -20.84 8.37 -8.75
N SER A 314 -21.64 7.36 -8.39
CA SER A 314 -21.65 6.01 -8.96
C SER A 314 -22.13 5.92 -10.42
N ASP A 315 -22.69 7.00 -10.97
CA ASP A 315 -23.32 7.01 -12.29
C ASP A 315 -22.34 7.26 -13.44
N ILE A 316 -21.06 7.37 -13.14
CA ILE A 316 -20.04 7.67 -14.15
C ILE A 316 -19.31 6.38 -14.55
N ASP A 317 -19.59 5.93 -15.78
CA ASP A 317 -18.91 4.80 -16.40
C ASP A 317 -17.51 5.17 -16.89
N ILE A 318 -16.55 5.25 -15.96
CA ILE A 318 -15.11 5.33 -16.28
C ILE A 318 -14.60 3.95 -16.80
N TYR A 319 -15.38 2.88 -16.61
CA TYR A 319 -14.98 1.49 -16.84
C TYR A 319 -14.87 1.16 -18.33
N THR A 320 -15.87 1.52 -19.14
CA THR A 320 -15.93 1.17 -20.56
C THR A 320 -14.77 1.76 -21.36
N PRO A 321 -14.42 3.06 -21.19
CA PRO A 321 -13.27 3.66 -21.88
C PRO A 321 -11.91 3.00 -21.54
N VAL A 322 -11.66 2.68 -20.27
CA VAL A 322 -10.38 2.04 -19.84
C VAL A 322 -10.26 0.64 -20.42
N LYS A 323 -11.34 -0.15 -20.35
CA LYS A 323 -11.35 -1.51 -20.89
C LYS A 323 -11.03 -1.51 -22.39
N ASN A 324 -11.66 -0.62 -23.16
CA ASN A 324 -11.39 -0.48 -24.58
C ASN A 324 -9.93 -0.11 -24.86
N LEU A 325 -9.34 0.82 -24.09
CA LEU A 325 -7.94 1.20 -24.25
C LEU A 325 -6.97 0.04 -23.95
N ILE A 326 -7.26 -0.77 -22.92
CA ILE A 326 -6.43 -1.92 -22.56
C ILE A 326 -6.54 -3.02 -23.65
N GLU A 327 -7.76 -3.36 -24.07
CA GLU A 327 -8.00 -4.39 -25.11
C GLU A 327 -7.38 -3.97 -26.45
N THR A 328 -7.47 -2.68 -26.82
CA THR A 328 -6.86 -2.15 -28.04
C THR A 328 -5.33 -2.22 -27.98
N LYS A 329 -4.69 -1.97 -26.82
CA LYS A 329 -3.23 -2.11 -26.67
C LYS A 329 -2.75 -3.56 -26.70
N VAL A 330 -3.57 -4.52 -26.26
CA VAL A 330 -3.24 -5.96 -26.33
C VAL A 330 -3.36 -6.50 -27.76
N ALA A 331 -4.16 -5.86 -28.62
CA ALA A 331 -4.37 -6.28 -30.01
C ALA A 331 -3.28 -5.81 -31.00
N ILE A 332 -2.26 -5.07 -30.57
CA ILE A 332 -1.18 -4.60 -31.45
C ILE A 332 0.12 -5.35 -31.09
N PRO A 333 0.55 -6.36 -31.87
CA PRO A 333 1.89 -6.90 -31.73
C PRO A 333 2.89 -5.80 -32.12
N VAL A 334 3.54 -5.19 -31.14
CA VAL A 334 4.67 -4.30 -31.38
C VAL A 334 5.89 -5.18 -31.68
N GLU A 335 6.17 -5.38 -32.97
CA GLU A 335 7.49 -5.81 -33.43
C GLU A 335 8.51 -4.69 -33.10
N ILE A 336 9.40 -4.95 -32.15
CA ILE A 336 10.62 -4.14 -31.99
C ILE A 336 11.65 -4.75 -32.94
N ARG A 337 11.93 -4.06 -34.05
CA ARG A 337 13.09 -4.36 -34.89
C ARG A 337 14.36 -3.96 -34.15
N VAL A 338 15.32 -4.90 -34.12
CA VAL A 338 16.68 -4.75 -33.58
C VAL A 338 17.46 -3.70 -34.34
#